data_AF-A0A183ESP0-F1
#
_entry.id   AF-A0A183ESP0-F1
#
_cell.length_a   1.000
_cell.length_b   1.000
_cell.length_c   1.000
_cell.angle_alpha   90.00
_cell.angle_beta   90.00
_cell.angle_gamma   90.00
#
_symmetry.space_group_name_H-M   'P 1'
#
loop_
_entity.id
_entity.type
_entity.pdbx_description
1 polymer ?
#
loop_
_entity_poly.entity_id
_entity_poly.type
_entity_poly.pdbx_seq_one_letter_code
_entity_poly.pdbx_strand_id
1 'polypeptide(L)'
;MSAAATFFVEGWKRYNTDVAWRLGLLDTGSHEEGMRLAYLLQSLRSSSAHNSYSSKPEPVVIPIWQRLPRILASGVTVIFFLCLILAAVIGTIIYRIVLMQVLYRVDSMRPFAAIFTSVTTAILNLIVILIMSYFYSYLALKLTDWEYPRTQSEFERSYTVKVFLFQFINYYSSIFYVAFFKGNFSGLPGRRVLGLRPEDCDSAGCMVELVILLATIMFGKTAYNSAMEFFNPVILTIFRGFSLNVPEARSHRIEQFRRQKRKEMYSKVETVRRWEWDYALTPTYDQF
;
A
#
# COMPACT_ATOMS: atom_id res chain seq x y z
N MET A 1 -14.94 -13.45 -21.18
CA MET A 1 -14.14 -12.54 -20.33
C MET A 1 -13.81 -11.23 -21.05
N SER A 2 -13.09 -11.25 -22.19
CA SER A 2 -12.71 -10.02 -22.92
C SER A 2 -13.89 -9.11 -23.30
N ALA A 3 -14.94 -9.65 -23.94
CA ALA A 3 -16.12 -8.86 -24.32
C ALA A 3 -16.81 -8.21 -23.10
N ALA A 4 -16.95 -8.94 -21.99
CA ALA A 4 -17.57 -8.41 -20.77
C ALA A 4 -16.74 -7.27 -20.15
N ALA A 5 -15.41 -7.36 -20.20
CA ALA A 5 -14.52 -6.29 -19.74
C ALA A 5 -14.69 -5.03 -20.61
N THR A 6 -14.77 -5.17 -21.93
CA THR A 6 -15.03 -4.06 -22.84
C THR A 6 -16.38 -3.40 -22.57
N PHE A 7 -17.45 -4.20 -22.43
CA PHE A 7 -18.77 -3.68 -22.08
C PHE A 7 -18.79 -2.96 -20.74
N PHE A 8 -18.09 -3.49 -19.73
CA PHE A 8 -17.99 -2.85 -18.42
C PHE A 8 -17.27 -1.51 -18.51
N VAL A 9 -16.11 -1.44 -19.17
CA VAL A 9 -15.32 -0.20 -19.29
C VAL A 9 -16.07 0.86 -20.10
N GLU A 10 -16.67 0.50 -21.24
CA GLU A 10 -17.44 1.44 -22.05
C GLU A 10 -18.73 1.88 -21.36
N GLY A 11 -19.40 0.97 -20.64
CA GLY A 11 -20.55 1.29 -19.79
C GLY A 11 -20.18 2.25 -18.66
N TRP A 12 -19.06 2.00 -17.97
CA TRP A 12 -18.56 2.84 -16.89
C TRP A 12 -18.21 4.25 -17.37
N LYS A 13 -17.56 4.39 -18.54
CA LYS A 13 -17.25 5.71 -19.13
C LYS A 13 -18.51 6.54 -19.33
N ARG A 14 -19.55 5.95 -19.93
CA ARG A 14 -20.85 6.62 -20.15
C ARG A 14 -21.53 7.01 -18.85
N TYR A 15 -21.53 6.11 -17.88
CA TYR A 15 -22.11 6.36 -16.56
C TYR A 15 -21.38 7.50 -15.83
N ASN A 16 -20.04 7.50 -15.84
CA ASN A 16 -19.24 8.51 -15.19
C ASN A 16 -19.50 9.92 -15.75
N THR A 17 -19.65 10.06 -17.08
CA THR A 17 -20.01 11.35 -17.70
C THR A 17 -21.40 11.83 -17.30
N ASP A 18 -22.39 10.94 -17.20
CA ASP A 18 -23.75 11.31 -16.77
C ASP A 18 -23.76 11.76 -15.30
N VAL A 19 -23.04 11.06 -14.43
CA VAL A 19 -22.89 11.45 -13.02
C VAL A 19 -22.15 12.78 -12.88
N ALA A 20 -21.05 12.97 -13.60
CA ALA A 20 -20.30 14.22 -13.59
C ALA A 20 -21.14 15.40 -14.07
N TRP A 21 -21.99 15.20 -15.08
CA TRP A 21 -22.94 16.19 -15.55
C TRP A 21 -23.99 16.54 -14.49
N ARG A 22 -24.64 15.52 -13.89
CA ARG A 22 -25.65 15.72 -12.84
C ARG A 22 -25.10 16.44 -11.60
N LEU A 23 -23.84 16.22 -11.27
CA LEU A 23 -23.15 16.85 -10.14
C LEU A 23 -22.52 18.20 -10.51
N GLY A 24 -22.52 18.61 -11.78
CA GLY A 24 -21.90 19.86 -12.24
C GLY A 24 -20.37 19.86 -12.13
N LEU A 25 -19.72 18.70 -12.19
CA LEU A 25 -18.28 18.52 -11.96
C LEU A 25 -17.44 18.41 -13.26
N LEU A 26 -17.99 18.79 -14.42
CA LEU A 26 -17.29 18.60 -15.70
C LEU A 26 -15.99 19.43 -15.81
N ASP A 27 -15.99 20.67 -15.33
CA ASP A 27 -14.89 21.63 -15.50
C ASP A 27 -14.04 21.88 -14.24
N THR A 28 -14.40 21.28 -13.10
CA THR A 28 -13.79 21.60 -11.79
C THR A 28 -12.36 21.06 -11.61
N GLY A 29 -11.94 20.08 -12.40
CA GLY A 29 -10.72 19.29 -12.13
C GLY A 29 -9.38 19.86 -12.59
N SER A 30 -9.33 20.94 -13.38
CA SER A 30 -8.05 21.42 -13.96
C SER A 30 -7.67 22.87 -13.64
N HIS A 31 -8.64 23.73 -13.30
CA HIS A 31 -8.42 25.16 -13.14
C HIS A 31 -8.39 25.68 -11.68
N GLU A 32 -8.86 24.88 -10.71
CA GLU A 32 -9.06 25.36 -9.32
C GLU A 32 -8.17 24.71 -8.25
N GLU A 33 -7.24 23.82 -8.63
CA GLU A 33 -6.38 23.18 -7.63
C GLU A 33 -5.31 24.13 -7.08
N GLY A 34 -5.38 24.40 -5.77
CA GLY A 34 -4.34 25.11 -5.04
C GLY A 34 -2.99 24.38 -5.07
N MET A 35 -1.91 25.14 -4.95
CA MET A 35 -0.57 24.57 -4.80
C MET A 35 -0.46 23.83 -3.46
N ARG A 36 0.17 22.65 -3.49
CA ARG A 36 0.39 21.86 -2.27
C ARG A 36 1.30 22.63 -1.30
N LEU A 37 0.97 22.61 0.00
CA LEU A 37 1.70 23.35 1.03
C LEU A 37 3.19 22.98 1.09
N ALA A 38 3.51 21.69 0.94
CA ALA A 38 4.90 21.22 0.93
C ALA A 38 5.72 21.82 -0.23
N TYR A 39 5.10 21.98 -1.40
CA TYR A 39 5.72 22.63 -2.56
C TYR A 39 5.87 24.14 -2.33
N LEU A 40 4.84 24.79 -1.77
CA LEU A 40 4.86 26.22 -1.43
C LEU A 40 5.98 26.56 -0.44
N LEU A 41 6.15 25.77 0.62
CA LEU A 41 7.21 25.99 1.60
C LEU A 41 8.61 25.89 0.96
N GLN A 42 8.79 24.90 0.08
CA GLN A 42 10.05 24.71 -0.62
C GLN A 42 10.31 25.83 -1.65
N SER A 43 9.29 26.29 -2.37
CA SER A 43 9.43 27.38 -3.34
C SER A 43 9.71 28.72 -2.65
N LEU A 44 9.06 29.00 -1.52
CA LEU A 44 9.34 30.18 -0.70
C LEU A 44 10.75 30.15 -0.12
N ARG A 45 11.23 28.99 0.34
CA ARG A 45 12.62 28.82 0.82
C ARG A 45 13.63 29.11 -0.29
N SER A 46 13.37 28.62 -1.50
CA SER A 46 14.23 28.89 -2.66
C SER A 46 14.18 30.37 -3.09
N SER A 47 13.00 31.01 -2.99
CA SER A 47 12.80 32.43 -3.31
C SER A 47 13.51 33.35 -2.32
N SER A 48 13.43 33.03 -1.02
CA SER A 48 14.13 33.76 0.06
C SER A 48 15.67 33.72 -0.12
N ALA A 49 16.22 32.64 -0.66
CA ALA A 49 17.64 32.53 -0.96
C ALA A 49 18.08 33.38 -2.17
N HIS A 50 17.16 33.78 -3.06
CA HIS A 50 17.49 34.52 -4.29
C HIS A 50 17.15 36.01 -4.18
N ASN A 51 16.04 36.37 -3.54
CA ASN A 51 15.54 37.74 -3.48
C ASN A 51 15.53 38.26 -2.04
N SER A 52 16.69 38.73 -1.56
CA SER A 52 16.82 39.32 -0.21
C SER A 52 16.11 40.69 -0.05
N TYR A 53 15.64 41.30 -1.14
CA TYR A 53 15.16 42.70 -1.16
C TYR A 53 13.66 42.87 -1.46
N SER A 54 12.89 41.79 -1.71
CA SER A 54 11.44 41.91 -1.97
C SER A 54 10.63 41.82 -0.68
N SER A 55 9.72 42.79 -0.47
CA SER A 55 8.85 42.89 0.72
C SER A 55 7.75 41.80 0.78
N LYS A 56 7.57 41.03 -0.30
CA LYS A 56 6.69 39.86 -0.35
C LYS A 56 7.40 38.70 -1.06
N PRO A 57 7.64 37.56 -0.40
CA PRO A 57 8.20 36.39 -1.07
C PRO A 57 7.14 35.79 -1.99
N GLU A 58 7.30 35.97 -3.30
CA GLU A 58 6.47 35.31 -4.29
C GLU A 58 6.98 33.87 -4.53
N PRO A 59 6.08 32.89 -4.74
CA PRO A 59 6.47 31.51 -4.99
C PRO A 59 7.13 31.38 -6.36
N VAL A 60 8.45 31.14 -6.38
CA VAL A 60 9.19 30.87 -7.62
C VAL A 60 8.91 29.44 -8.09
N VAL A 61 8.52 29.28 -9.35
CA VAL A 61 8.31 27.95 -9.95
C VAL A 61 9.65 27.24 -10.04
N ILE A 62 9.76 26.06 -9.42
CA ILE A 62 10.98 25.25 -9.47
C ILE A 62 11.12 24.67 -10.88
N PRO A 63 12.22 24.93 -11.61
CA PRO A 63 12.39 24.43 -12.96
C PRO A 63 12.48 22.90 -12.97
N ILE A 64 11.87 22.29 -13.99
CA ILE A 64 11.76 20.83 -14.15
C ILE A 64 13.14 20.16 -14.14
N TRP A 65 14.17 20.81 -14.68
CA TRP A 65 15.55 20.33 -14.69
C TRP A 65 16.15 20.07 -13.30
N GLN A 66 15.74 20.85 -12.29
CA GLN A 66 16.16 20.64 -10.89
C GLN A 66 15.34 19.53 -10.19
N ARG A 67 14.21 19.12 -10.78
CA ARG A 67 13.33 18.05 -10.28
C ARG A 67 13.62 16.71 -10.96
N LEU A 68 14.10 16.74 -12.21
CA LEU A 68 14.47 15.57 -13.00
C LEU A 68 15.37 14.56 -12.27
N PRO A 69 16.49 14.94 -11.60
CA PRO A 69 17.35 13.96 -10.91
C PRO A 69 16.63 13.27 -9.75
N ARG A 70 15.69 13.95 -9.08
CA ARG A 70 14.88 13.38 -7.99
C ARG A 70 13.86 12.39 -8.52
N ILE A 71 13.18 12.75 -9.62
CA ILE A 71 12.24 11.86 -10.30
C ILE A 71 12.97 10.61 -10.83
N LEU A 72 14.16 10.79 -11.41
CA LEU A 72 14.98 9.67 -11.90
C LEU A 72 15.43 8.77 -10.76
N ALA A 73 15.97 9.34 -9.67
CA ALA A 73 16.37 8.57 -8.49
C ALA A 73 15.19 7.80 -7.89
N SER A 74 14.00 8.41 -7.84
CA SER A 74 12.76 7.75 -7.45
C SER A 74 12.42 6.58 -8.38
N GLY A 75 12.47 6.78 -9.70
CA GLY A 75 12.30 5.69 -10.67
C GLY A 75 13.28 4.53 -10.45
N VAL A 76 14.56 4.83 -10.21
CA VAL A 76 15.59 3.81 -9.91
C VAL A 76 15.26 3.03 -8.63
N THR A 77 14.82 3.72 -7.57
CA THR A 77 14.41 3.02 -6.33
C THR A 77 13.20 2.11 -6.56
N VAL A 78 12.21 2.52 -7.36
CA VAL A 78 11.08 1.66 -7.71
C VAL A 78 11.57 0.40 -8.42
N ILE A 79 12.44 0.54 -9.43
CA ILE A 79 13.01 -0.60 -10.16
C ILE A 79 13.78 -1.54 -9.22
N PHE A 80 14.57 -0.99 -8.29
CA PHE A 80 15.29 -1.79 -7.30
C PHE A 80 14.33 -2.64 -6.45
N PHE A 81 13.22 -2.06 -5.98
CA PHE A 81 12.19 -2.81 -5.23
C PHE A 81 11.47 -3.85 -6.08
N LEU A 82 11.27 -3.60 -7.38
CA LEU A 82 10.75 -4.60 -8.30
C LEU A 82 11.70 -5.79 -8.44
N CYS A 83 13.01 -5.54 -8.54
CA CYS A 83 14.02 -6.61 -8.53
C CYS A 83 14.02 -7.38 -7.20
N LEU A 84 13.81 -6.69 -6.07
CA LEU A 84 13.72 -7.32 -4.75
C LEU A 84 12.53 -8.29 -4.66
N ILE A 85 11.36 -7.92 -5.19
CA ILE A 85 10.20 -8.83 -5.29
C ILE A 85 10.58 -10.08 -6.08
N LEU A 86 11.20 -9.92 -7.26
CA LEU A 86 11.60 -11.06 -8.07
C LEU A 86 12.59 -11.97 -7.32
N ALA A 87 13.53 -11.39 -6.59
CA ALA A 87 14.45 -12.13 -5.73
C ALA A 87 13.71 -12.85 -4.58
N ALA A 88 12.69 -12.23 -3.98
CA ALA A 88 11.87 -12.84 -2.94
C ALA A 88 11.07 -14.04 -3.48
N VAL A 89 10.52 -13.94 -4.70
CA VAL A 89 9.87 -15.06 -5.39
C VAL A 89 10.85 -16.20 -5.65
N ILE A 90 12.07 -15.90 -6.10
CA ILE A 90 13.13 -16.92 -6.23
C ILE A 90 13.45 -17.53 -4.86
N GLY A 91 13.49 -16.74 -3.80
CA GLY A 91 13.71 -17.19 -2.43
C GLY A 91 12.63 -18.16 -1.94
N THR A 92 11.34 -17.87 -2.20
CA THR A 92 10.23 -18.77 -1.82
C THR A 92 10.28 -20.09 -2.59
N ILE A 93 10.75 -20.06 -3.84
CA ILE A 93 10.98 -21.27 -4.66
C ILE A 93 12.11 -22.12 -4.05
N ILE A 94 13.26 -21.51 -3.73
CA ILE A 94 14.38 -22.24 -3.12
C ILE A 94 13.96 -22.85 -1.78
N TYR A 95 13.23 -22.08 -0.95
CA TYR A 95 12.67 -22.57 0.32
C TYR A 95 11.84 -23.84 0.09
N ARG A 96 10.95 -23.84 -0.91
CA ARG A 96 10.11 -25.00 -1.23
C ARG A 96 10.91 -26.22 -1.64
N ILE A 97 11.94 -26.05 -2.47
CA ILE A 97 12.82 -27.15 -2.91
C ILE A 97 13.53 -27.78 -1.71
N VAL A 98 14.07 -26.96 -0.81
CA VAL A 98 14.75 -27.43 0.41
C VAL A 98 13.77 -28.14 1.34
N LEU A 99 12.58 -27.56 1.54
CA LEU A 99 11.54 -28.15 2.40
C LEU A 99 11.11 -29.53 1.89
N MET A 100 10.91 -29.67 0.57
CA MET A 100 10.62 -30.97 -0.05
C MET A 100 11.73 -31.99 0.24
N GLN A 101 13.00 -31.64 0.02
CA GLN A 101 14.13 -32.55 0.27
C GLN A 101 14.21 -33.01 1.73
N VAL A 102 13.97 -32.11 2.68
CA VAL A 102 13.96 -32.43 4.11
C VAL A 102 12.81 -33.37 4.45
N LEU A 103 11.61 -33.11 3.92
CA LEU A 103 10.41 -33.86 4.26
C LEU A 103 10.40 -35.26 3.63
N TYR A 104 11.01 -35.43 2.45
CA TYR A 104 11.22 -36.74 1.83
C TYR A 104 12.22 -37.63 2.58
N ARG A 105 13.09 -37.04 3.41
CA ARG A 105 14.02 -37.80 4.27
C ARG A 105 13.31 -38.45 5.47
N VAL A 106 12.11 -37.99 5.82
CA VAL A 106 11.32 -38.51 6.94
C VAL A 106 10.25 -39.46 6.41
N ASP A 107 10.46 -40.77 6.58
CA ASP A 107 9.60 -41.82 5.99
C ASP A 107 8.12 -41.70 6.38
N SER A 108 7.83 -41.29 7.61
CA SER A 108 6.45 -41.13 8.11
C SER A 108 5.69 -39.97 7.44
N MET A 109 6.38 -38.99 6.85
CA MET A 109 5.77 -37.75 6.34
C MET A 109 5.72 -37.70 4.81
N ARG A 110 6.29 -38.69 4.12
CA ARG A 110 6.30 -38.80 2.65
C ARG A 110 4.92 -38.61 1.99
N PRO A 111 3.81 -39.23 2.45
CA PRO A 111 2.51 -39.06 1.77
C PRO A 111 1.88 -37.68 1.98
N PHE A 112 2.18 -37.01 3.10
CA PHE A 112 1.67 -35.66 3.39
C PHE A 112 2.62 -34.55 2.91
N ALA A 113 3.81 -34.90 2.41
CA ALA A 113 4.85 -33.95 2.11
C ALA A 113 4.43 -32.90 1.06
N ALA A 114 3.73 -33.34 0.01
CA ALA A 114 3.27 -32.47 -1.07
C ALA A 114 2.18 -31.47 -0.62
N ILE A 115 1.23 -31.94 0.18
CA ILE A 115 0.15 -31.08 0.72
C ILE A 115 0.73 -30.09 1.74
N PHE A 116 1.60 -30.55 2.64
CA PHE A 116 2.18 -29.70 3.66
C PHE A 116 3.07 -28.61 3.05
N THR A 117 3.92 -28.96 2.09
CA THR A 117 4.81 -28.01 1.40
C THR A 117 4.02 -27.01 0.54
N SER A 118 2.97 -27.43 -0.17
CA SER A 118 2.13 -26.52 -0.96
C SER A 118 1.40 -25.50 -0.08
N VAL A 119 0.77 -25.96 1.01
CA VAL A 119 0.08 -25.07 1.97
C VAL A 119 1.04 -24.10 2.62
N THR A 120 2.18 -24.58 3.15
CA THR A 120 3.18 -23.69 3.77
C THR A 120 3.78 -22.70 2.77
N THR A 121 4.01 -23.10 1.52
CA THR A 121 4.49 -22.20 0.47
C THR A 121 3.46 -21.12 0.15
N ALA A 122 2.17 -21.48 0.03
CA ALA A 122 1.11 -20.51 -0.23
C ALA A 122 0.97 -19.49 0.92
N ILE A 123 1.02 -19.95 2.17
CA ILE A 123 0.96 -19.08 3.36
C ILE A 123 2.19 -18.15 3.41
N LEU A 124 3.40 -18.68 3.22
CA LEU A 124 4.62 -17.87 3.22
C LEU A 124 4.60 -16.83 2.10
N ASN A 125 4.16 -17.22 0.90
CA ASN A 125 4.02 -16.29 -0.22
C ASN A 125 3.03 -15.16 0.11
N LEU A 126 1.88 -15.48 0.71
CA LEU A 126 0.92 -14.47 1.16
C LEU A 126 1.55 -13.52 2.19
N ILE A 127 2.27 -14.04 3.19
CA ILE A 127 2.96 -13.23 4.21
C ILE A 127 3.98 -12.28 3.56
N VAL A 128 4.82 -12.80 2.66
CA VAL A 128 5.82 -11.99 1.93
C VAL A 128 5.12 -10.88 1.13
N ILE A 129 4.06 -11.21 0.40
CA ILE A 129 3.28 -10.25 -0.39
C ILE A 129 2.73 -9.14 0.51
N LEU A 130 2.15 -9.47 1.67
CA LEU A 130 1.57 -8.50 2.60
C LEU A 130 2.64 -7.57 3.19
N ILE A 131 3.75 -8.13 3.69
CA ILE A 131 4.86 -7.36 4.27
C ILE A 131 5.45 -6.41 3.22
N MET A 132 5.74 -6.93 2.02
CA MET A 132 6.29 -6.13 0.93
C MET A 132 5.34 -5.01 0.49
N SER A 133 4.03 -5.29 0.42
CA SER A 133 3.02 -4.29 0.07
C SER A 133 2.92 -3.18 1.11
N TYR A 134 2.94 -3.52 2.41
CA TYR A 134 2.91 -2.53 3.48
C TYR A 134 4.15 -1.63 3.46
N PHE A 135 5.34 -2.24 3.40
CA PHE A 135 6.60 -1.52 3.39
C PHE A 135 6.74 -0.60 2.17
N TYR A 136 6.36 -1.11 0.98
CA TYR A 136 6.46 -0.31 -0.23
C TYR A 136 5.44 0.83 -0.28
N SER A 137 4.21 0.65 0.20
CA SER A 137 3.25 1.76 0.27
C SER A 137 3.78 2.92 1.12
N TYR A 138 4.38 2.60 2.28
CA TYR A 138 5.05 3.59 3.13
C TYR A 138 6.23 4.26 2.41
N LEU A 139 7.08 3.47 1.75
CA LEU A 139 8.21 4.00 1.00
C LEU A 139 7.76 4.88 -0.18
N ALA A 140 6.74 4.46 -0.91
CA ALA A 140 6.21 5.18 -2.06
C ALA A 140 5.69 6.55 -1.66
N LEU A 141 5.03 6.68 -0.51
CA LEU A 141 4.63 7.97 0.07
C LEU A 141 5.85 8.86 0.35
N LYS A 142 6.88 8.32 1.01
CA LYS A 142 8.11 9.08 1.30
C LYS A 142 8.84 9.49 0.03
N LEU A 143 8.82 8.65 -0.98
CA LEU A 143 9.47 8.88 -2.24
C LEU A 143 8.74 9.95 -3.08
N THR A 144 7.40 9.91 -3.10
CA THR A 144 6.61 10.95 -3.78
C THR A 144 6.66 12.29 -3.04
N ASP A 145 6.73 12.28 -1.71
CA ASP A 145 6.99 13.50 -0.94
C ASP A 145 8.32 14.14 -1.32
N TRP A 146 9.36 13.32 -1.55
CA TRP A 146 10.69 13.78 -1.95
C TRP A 146 10.76 14.34 -3.39
N GLU A 147 9.83 13.97 -4.28
CA GLU A 147 9.73 14.53 -5.65
C GLU A 147 9.12 15.95 -5.70
N TYR A 148 8.54 16.41 -4.59
CA TYR A 148 7.88 17.72 -4.45
C TYR A 148 6.90 18.07 -5.59
N PRO A 149 5.86 17.26 -5.85
CA PRO A 149 4.80 17.59 -6.84
C PRO A 149 4.13 18.93 -6.53
N ARG A 150 3.72 19.64 -7.60
CA ARG A 150 3.19 21.01 -7.50
C ARG A 150 1.76 21.01 -6.97
N THR A 151 0.92 20.11 -7.47
CA THR A 151 -0.49 19.97 -7.11
C THR A 151 -0.73 18.66 -6.36
N GLN A 152 -1.85 18.58 -5.65
CA GLN A 152 -2.25 17.36 -4.96
C GLN A 152 -2.61 16.24 -5.96
N SER A 153 -3.24 16.58 -7.09
CA SER A 153 -3.50 15.62 -8.18
C SER A 153 -2.22 15.01 -8.77
N GLU A 154 -1.17 15.81 -8.96
CA GLU A 154 0.13 15.30 -9.46
C GLU A 154 0.77 14.34 -8.45
N PHE A 155 0.68 14.66 -7.15
CA PHE A 155 1.14 13.77 -6.08
C PHE A 155 0.39 12.44 -6.10
N GLU A 156 -0.94 12.48 -6.09
CA GLU A 156 -1.78 11.29 -6.03
C GLU A 156 -1.61 10.43 -7.28
N ARG A 157 -1.48 11.05 -8.46
CA ARG A 157 -1.24 10.33 -9.71
C ARG A 157 0.12 9.64 -9.73
N SER A 158 1.19 10.33 -9.32
CA SER A 158 2.53 9.74 -9.23
C SER A 158 2.57 8.59 -8.21
N TYR A 159 2.00 8.82 -7.02
CA TYR A 159 1.88 7.82 -5.97
C TYR A 159 1.11 6.58 -6.43
N THR A 160 -0.08 6.78 -7.00
CA THR A 160 -0.95 5.70 -7.47
C THR A 160 -0.25 4.85 -8.53
N VAL A 161 0.43 5.46 -9.51
CA VAL A 161 1.15 4.70 -10.55
C VAL A 161 2.26 3.85 -9.95
N LYS A 162 3.07 4.39 -9.04
CA LYS A 162 4.17 3.65 -8.40
C LYS A 162 3.68 2.48 -7.56
N VAL A 163 2.63 2.71 -6.76
CA VAL A 163 2.01 1.66 -5.93
C VAL A 163 1.34 0.61 -6.80
N PHE A 164 0.61 1.02 -7.84
CA PHE A 164 -0.03 0.09 -8.77
C PHE A 164 0.97 -0.82 -9.47
N LEU A 165 2.05 -0.26 -10.05
CA LEU A 165 3.08 -1.05 -10.73
C LEU A 165 3.74 -2.06 -9.79
N PHE A 166 4.08 -1.63 -8.57
CA PHE A 166 4.63 -2.52 -7.56
C PHE A 166 3.66 -3.62 -7.16
N GLN A 167 2.41 -3.28 -6.84
CA GLN A 167 1.40 -4.26 -6.47
C GLN A 167 1.15 -5.24 -7.60
N PHE A 168 1.04 -4.78 -8.85
CA PHE A 168 0.85 -5.65 -10.01
C PHE A 168 1.97 -6.70 -10.09
N ILE A 169 3.23 -6.27 -10.01
CA ILE A 169 4.37 -7.21 -10.05
C ILE A 169 4.38 -8.10 -8.80
N ASN A 170 4.12 -7.57 -7.62
CA ASN A 170 4.12 -8.33 -6.37
C ASN A 170 3.07 -9.45 -6.36
N TYR A 171 1.83 -9.15 -6.77
CA TYR A 171 0.74 -10.14 -6.77
C TYR A 171 0.84 -11.14 -7.91
N TYR A 172 1.22 -10.69 -9.11
CA TYR A 172 1.19 -11.56 -10.29
C TYR A 172 2.51 -12.28 -10.58
N SER A 173 3.67 -11.81 -10.09
CA SER A 173 4.98 -12.42 -10.38
C SER A 173 5.04 -13.91 -10.03
N SER A 174 4.60 -14.28 -8.82
CA SER A 174 4.56 -15.69 -8.40
C SER A 174 3.63 -16.53 -9.27
N ILE A 175 2.49 -15.98 -9.71
CA ILE A 175 1.53 -16.68 -10.57
C ILE A 175 2.11 -16.86 -11.98
N PHE A 176 2.71 -15.81 -12.55
CA PHE A 176 3.40 -15.86 -13.84
C PHE A 176 4.52 -16.90 -13.83
N TYR A 177 5.30 -16.98 -12.75
CA TYR A 177 6.34 -18.02 -12.61
C TYR A 177 5.74 -19.43 -12.65
N VAL A 178 4.74 -19.70 -11.82
CA VAL A 178 4.12 -21.04 -11.73
C VAL A 178 3.41 -21.43 -13.03
N ALA A 179 2.81 -20.47 -13.74
CA ALA A 179 2.09 -20.74 -14.98
C ALA A 179 2.99 -21.00 -16.18
N PHE A 180 4.08 -20.23 -16.34
CA PHE A 180 4.90 -20.25 -17.57
C PHE A 180 6.25 -20.93 -17.39
N PHE A 181 6.87 -20.85 -16.21
CA PHE A 181 8.24 -21.33 -15.99
C PHE A 181 8.27 -22.68 -15.27
N LYS A 182 7.34 -22.92 -14.36
CA LYS A 182 7.24 -24.21 -13.66
C LYS A 182 6.76 -25.32 -14.59
N GLY A 183 7.40 -26.49 -14.55
CA GLY A 183 7.07 -27.65 -15.38
C GLY A 183 7.63 -27.61 -16.82
N ASN A 184 7.71 -26.43 -17.44
CA ASN A 184 8.27 -26.31 -18.79
C ASN A 184 9.79 -26.55 -18.84
N PHE A 185 10.52 -26.18 -17.78
CA PHE A 185 11.97 -26.41 -17.70
C PHE A 185 12.38 -27.80 -17.20
N SER A 186 11.45 -28.59 -16.65
CA SER A 186 11.75 -29.90 -16.07
C SER A 186 11.60 -31.09 -17.04
N GLY A 187 11.16 -30.85 -18.27
CA GLY A 187 10.89 -31.91 -19.27
C GLY A 187 12.09 -32.73 -19.74
N LEU A 188 13.34 -32.36 -19.43
CA LEU A 188 14.53 -33.15 -19.79
C LEU A 188 15.13 -33.86 -18.56
N PRO A 189 15.15 -35.21 -18.52
CA PRO A 189 15.79 -35.94 -17.43
C PRO A 189 17.30 -35.62 -17.38
N GLY A 190 17.80 -35.24 -16.20
CA GLY A 190 19.24 -35.03 -15.94
C GLY A 190 19.73 -33.58 -16.02
N ARG A 191 18.90 -32.61 -16.44
CA ARG A 191 19.31 -31.20 -16.48
C ARG A 191 19.31 -30.60 -15.07
N ARG A 192 20.49 -30.28 -14.54
CA ARG A 192 20.66 -29.49 -13.30
C ARG A 192 20.90 -28.05 -13.68
N VAL A 193 20.03 -27.14 -13.26
CA VAL A 193 20.22 -25.70 -13.45
C VAL A 193 20.93 -25.19 -12.19
N LEU A 194 22.15 -24.67 -12.34
CA LEU A 194 22.93 -24.15 -11.21
C LEU A 194 23.19 -25.19 -10.08
N GLY A 195 23.25 -26.48 -10.44
CA GLY A 195 23.45 -27.59 -9.50
C GLY A 195 22.18 -28.06 -8.76
N LEU A 196 21.07 -27.31 -8.88
CA LEU A 196 19.77 -27.65 -8.29
C LEU A 196 18.89 -28.38 -9.31
N ARG A 197 18.06 -29.31 -8.81
CA ARG A 197 17.05 -29.98 -9.63
C ARG A 197 15.85 -29.02 -9.76
N PRO A 198 15.45 -28.62 -10.98
CA PRO A 198 14.30 -27.74 -11.18
C PRO A 198 13.02 -28.36 -10.60
N GLU A 199 12.07 -27.51 -10.16
CA GLU A 199 10.81 -27.99 -9.59
C GLU A 199 10.01 -28.81 -10.62
N ASP A 200 9.76 -30.06 -10.28
CA ASP A 200 8.79 -30.90 -10.96
C ASP A 200 7.37 -30.53 -10.51
N CYS A 201 6.39 -30.64 -11.41
CA CYS A 201 4.99 -30.49 -11.03
C CYS A 201 4.54 -31.71 -10.22
N ASP A 202 3.69 -31.49 -9.21
CA ASP A 202 3.10 -32.59 -8.46
C ASP A 202 2.19 -33.44 -9.36
N SER A 203 1.93 -34.68 -8.95
CA SER A 203 1.10 -35.64 -9.69
C SER A 203 -0.34 -35.15 -9.92
N ALA A 204 -0.84 -34.24 -9.07
CA ALA A 204 -2.13 -33.55 -9.24
C ALA A 204 -2.12 -32.38 -10.26
N GLY A 205 -0.93 -31.98 -10.75
CA GLY A 205 -0.74 -30.94 -11.77
C GLY A 205 -0.52 -29.53 -11.22
N CYS A 206 0.20 -28.70 -12.00
CA CYS A 206 0.55 -27.30 -11.65
C CYS A 206 -0.68 -26.37 -11.55
N MET A 207 -1.76 -26.72 -12.26
CA MET A 207 -2.99 -25.93 -12.29
C MET A 207 -3.67 -25.85 -10.92
N VAL A 208 -3.62 -26.93 -10.12
CA VAL A 208 -4.18 -26.93 -8.78
C VAL A 208 -3.40 -25.99 -7.87
N GLU A 209 -2.07 -25.99 -7.96
CA GLU A 209 -1.24 -25.05 -7.21
C GLU A 209 -1.53 -23.59 -7.57
N LEU A 210 -1.73 -23.30 -8.86
CA LEU A 210 -2.12 -21.97 -9.34
C LEU A 210 -3.45 -21.51 -8.75
N VAL A 211 -4.46 -22.40 -8.75
CA VAL A 211 -5.79 -22.08 -8.21
C VAL A 211 -5.70 -21.82 -6.71
N ILE A 212 -4.97 -22.64 -5.95
CA ILE A 212 -4.77 -22.43 -4.50
C ILE A 212 -4.06 -21.10 -4.24
N LEU A 213 -3.04 -20.77 -5.03
CA LEU A 213 -2.30 -19.51 -4.88
C LEU A 213 -3.17 -18.29 -5.21
N LEU A 214 -3.98 -18.36 -6.25
CA LEU A 214 -4.95 -17.31 -6.60
C LEU A 214 -6.01 -17.14 -5.51
N ALA A 215 -6.60 -18.25 -5.04
CA ALA A 215 -7.61 -18.23 -3.99
C ALA A 215 -7.03 -17.63 -2.69
N THR A 216 -5.84 -18.08 -2.26
CA THR A 216 -5.19 -17.57 -1.06
C THR A 216 -4.84 -16.09 -1.15
N ILE A 217 -4.41 -15.60 -2.32
CA ILE A 217 -4.16 -14.16 -2.52
C ILE A 217 -5.47 -13.35 -2.47
N MET A 218 -6.53 -13.79 -3.18
CA MET A 218 -7.79 -13.06 -3.24
C MET A 218 -8.49 -13.01 -1.88
N PHE A 219 -8.64 -14.15 -1.21
CA PHE A 219 -9.24 -14.21 0.13
C PHE A 219 -8.33 -13.55 1.16
N GLY A 220 -7.02 -13.83 1.13
CA GLY A 220 -6.06 -13.31 2.09
C GLY A 220 -5.95 -11.78 2.06
N LYS A 221 -5.85 -11.18 0.86
CA LYS A 221 -5.79 -9.71 0.73
C LYS A 221 -7.11 -9.06 1.15
N THR A 222 -8.24 -9.62 0.71
CA THR A 222 -9.56 -9.08 1.05
C THR A 222 -9.78 -9.13 2.56
N ALA A 223 -9.50 -10.28 3.19
CA ALA A 223 -9.59 -10.44 4.64
C ALA A 223 -8.62 -9.50 5.39
N TYR A 224 -7.38 -9.38 4.94
CA TYR A 224 -6.40 -8.47 5.55
C TYR A 224 -6.84 -7.01 5.47
N ASN A 225 -7.32 -6.56 4.31
CA ASN A 225 -7.79 -5.19 4.12
C ASN A 225 -9.02 -4.91 4.98
N SER A 226 -10.02 -5.79 4.97
CA SER A 226 -11.21 -5.66 5.83
C SER A 226 -10.86 -5.69 7.32
N ALA A 227 -9.91 -6.53 7.73
CA ALA A 227 -9.42 -6.56 9.10
C ALA A 227 -8.74 -5.23 9.47
N MET A 228 -7.81 -4.74 8.65
CA MET A 228 -7.11 -3.49 8.92
C MET A 228 -8.05 -2.28 8.94
N GLU A 229 -9.02 -2.21 8.03
CA GLU A 229 -10.03 -1.15 8.01
C GLU A 229 -10.89 -1.14 9.28
N PHE A 230 -11.22 -2.32 9.83
CA PHE A 230 -11.96 -2.43 11.08
C PHE A 230 -11.08 -2.14 12.31
N PHE A 231 -9.87 -2.68 12.37
CA PHE A 231 -9.00 -2.58 13.54
C PHE A 231 -8.32 -1.21 13.67
N ASN A 232 -7.91 -0.58 12.56
CA ASN A 232 -7.20 0.70 12.58
C ASN A 232 -7.95 1.81 13.36
N PRO A 233 -9.24 2.11 13.10
CA PRO A 233 -9.96 3.14 13.86
C PRO A 233 -10.14 2.78 15.34
N VAL A 234 -10.31 1.51 15.67
CA VAL A 234 -10.45 1.04 17.06
C VAL A 234 -9.14 1.19 17.82
N ILE A 235 -8.03 0.76 17.21
CA ILE A 235 -6.68 0.88 17.79
C ILE A 235 -6.31 2.34 18.01
N LEU A 236 -6.56 3.21 17.02
CA LEU A 236 -6.30 4.65 17.15
C LEU A 236 -7.15 5.29 18.26
N THR A 237 -8.41 4.88 18.41
CA THR A 237 -9.28 5.38 19.47
C THR A 237 -8.79 4.94 20.85
N ILE A 238 -8.40 3.67 21.00
CA ILE A 238 -7.80 3.14 22.24
C ILE A 238 -6.47 3.85 22.53
N PHE A 239 -5.61 4.01 21.54
CA PHE A 239 -4.31 4.65 21.67
C PHE A 239 -4.44 6.14 22.02
N ARG A 240 -5.40 6.86 21.44
CA ARG A 240 -5.72 8.25 21.83
C ARG A 240 -6.23 8.30 23.27
N GLY A 241 -7.09 7.36 23.68
CA GLY A 241 -7.51 7.24 25.09
C GLY A 241 -6.35 7.00 26.05
N PHE A 242 -5.35 6.21 25.64
CA PHE A 242 -4.16 5.91 26.43
C PHE A 242 -3.11 7.05 26.43
N SER A 243 -2.92 7.69 25.28
CA SER A 243 -1.97 8.80 25.09
C SER A 243 -2.46 10.09 25.73
N LEU A 244 -3.78 10.31 25.79
CA LEU A 244 -4.38 11.38 26.61
C LEU A 244 -4.19 11.18 28.12
N ASN A 245 -3.73 10.00 28.57
CA ASN A 245 -3.50 9.70 29.98
C ASN A 245 -2.05 9.94 30.49
N VAL A 246 -1.12 10.58 29.76
CA VAL A 246 0.24 10.93 30.31
C VAL A 246 0.81 12.23 29.69
N PRO A 247 1.36 13.23 30.43
CA PRO A 247 1.96 13.18 31.77
C PRO A 247 1.18 13.96 32.85
N GLU A 248 1.19 13.38 34.06
CA GLU A 248 0.53 13.83 35.31
C GLU A 248 0.60 15.33 35.59
N ALA A 249 1.66 16.04 35.20
CA ALA A 249 1.86 17.47 35.54
C ALA A 249 0.92 18.45 34.79
N ARG A 250 0.49 18.12 33.57
CA ARG A 250 -0.50 18.92 32.80
C ARG A 250 -1.91 18.35 32.97
N SER A 251 -2.00 17.02 33.12
CA SER A 251 -3.25 16.31 33.39
C SER A 251 -3.90 16.82 34.67
N HIS A 252 -3.19 16.85 35.82
CA HIS A 252 -3.78 17.26 37.10
C HIS A 252 -4.37 18.69 37.09
N ARG A 253 -3.70 19.63 36.38
CA ARG A 253 -4.13 21.02 36.23
C ARG A 253 -5.36 21.14 35.34
N ILE A 254 -5.40 20.36 34.26
CA ILE A 254 -6.55 20.21 33.38
C ILE A 254 -7.67 19.44 34.09
N GLU A 255 -7.37 18.51 34.99
CA GLU A 255 -8.34 17.68 35.72
C GLU A 255 -9.04 18.48 36.83
N GLN A 256 -8.32 19.38 37.51
CA GLN A 256 -8.93 20.37 38.40
C GLN A 256 -9.83 21.33 37.63
N PHE A 257 -9.36 21.86 36.50
CA PHE A 257 -10.16 22.71 35.62
C PHE A 257 -11.37 21.96 35.03
N ARG A 258 -11.21 20.67 34.68
CA ARG A 258 -12.27 19.77 34.20
C ARG A 258 -13.22 19.34 35.32
N ARG A 259 -12.80 19.26 36.58
CA ARG A 259 -13.70 19.03 37.74
C ARG A 259 -14.53 20.28 38.03
N GLN A 260 -13.95 21.46 37.92
CA GLN A 260 -14.65 22.74 38.00
C GLN A 260 -15.66 22.88 36.86
N LYS A 261 -15.23 22.66 35.61
CA LYS A 261 -16.11 22.60 34.44
C LYS A 261 -17.11 21.45 34.50
N ARG A 262 -16.79 20.28 35.05
CA ARG A 262 -17.79 19.20 35.24
C ARG A 262 -18.87 19.61 36.22
N LYS A 263 -18.56 20.32 37.30
CA LYS A 263 -19.56 20.88 38.20
C LYS A 263 -20.44 21.93 37.49
N GLU A 264 -19.87 22.75 36.61
CA GLU A 264 -20.63 23.67 35.75
C GLU A 264 -21.42 22.96 34.63
N MET A 265 -20.90 21.85 34.10
CA MET A 265 -21.44 21.11 32.94
C MET A 265 -22.50 20.07 33.36
N TYR A 266 -22.38 19.48 34.55
CA TYR A 266 -23.47 18.73 35.19
C TYR A 266 -24.67 19.65 35.51
N SER A 267 -24.45 20.96 35.63
CA SER A 267 -25.51 21.97 35.64
C SER A 267 -26.03 22.36 34.25
N LYS A 268 -25.39 21.89 33.16
CA LYS A 268 -25.59 22.34 31.77
C LYS A 268 -25.71 21.19 30.76
N VAL A 269 -26.09 19.99 31.21
CA VAL A 269 -26.11 18.73 30.42
C VAL A 269 -26.90 18.84 29.11
N GLU A 270 -27.73 19.86 28.94
CA GLU A 270 -28.42 20.16 27.67
C GLU A 270 -27.58 20.88 26.58
N THR A 271 -26.33 21.30 26.84
CA THR A 271 -25.65 22.30 25.98
C THR A 271 -24.24 21.96 25.47
N VAL A 272 -23.92 20.69 25.23
CA VAL A 272 -22.68 20.35 24.49
C VAL A 272 -22.89 20.62 23.01
N ARG A 273 -22.05 21.49 22.40
CA ARG A 273 -22.21 21.91 21.00
C ARG A 273 -21.84 20.76 20.05
N ARG A 274 -22.57 20.61 18.95
CA ARG A 274 -22.40 19.52 17.96
C ARG A 274 -20.96 19.31 17.46
N TRP A 275 -20.20 20.39 17.26
CA TRP A 275 -18.80 20.29 16.82
C TRP A 275 -17.86 19.66 17.86
N GLU A 276 -18.23 19.66 19.16
CA GLU A 276 -17.47 18.95 20.19
C GLU A 276 -17.67 17.43 20.08
N TRP A 277 -18.86 16.99 19.63
CA TRP A 277 -19.10 15.60 19.27
C TRP A 277 -18.34 15.20 18.01
N ASP A 278 -18.34 16.07 16.99
CA ASP A 278 -17.62 15.81 15.74
C ASP A 278 -16.10 15.77 15.94
N TYR A 279 -15.57 16.55 16.89
CA TYR A 279 -14.15 16.53 17.27
C TYR A 279 -13.72 15.18 17.90
N ALA A 280 -14.65 14.44 18.51
CA ALA A 280 -14.37 13.12 19.06
C ALA A 280 -14.33 12.01 17.98
N LEU A 281 -14.81 12.27 16.77
CA LEU A 281 -14.76 11.33 15.65
C LEU A 281 -13.33 11.21 15.10
N THR A 282 -13.02 10.06 14.50
CA THR A 282 -11.73 9.88 13.82
C THR A 282 -11.71 10.72 12.54
N PRO A 283 -10.68 11.56 12.33
CA PRO A 283 -10.56 12.31 11.08
C PRO A 283 -10.33 11.35 9.92
N THR A 284 -11.05 11.57 8.82
CA THR A 284 -11.04 10.71 7.62
C THR A 284 -9.69 10.68 6.90
N TYR A 285 -8.83 11.68 7.10
CA TYR A 285 -7.50 11.76 6.49
C TYR A 285 -6.44 10.85 7.15
N ASP A 286 -6.68 10.36 8.37
CA ASP A 286 -5.77 9.42 9.07
C ASP A 286 -6.04 7.95 8.70
N GLN A 287 -7.06 7.67 7.88
CA GLN A 287 -7.51 6.32 7.55
C GLN A 287 -6.82 5.72 6.31
N PHE A 288 -6.04 6.51 5.55
CA PHE A 288 -5.41 6.12 4.28
C PHE A 288 -3.89 6.24 4.31
#